data_AF-A0A2G6DXK0-F1
#
_entry.id   AF-A0A2G6DXK0-F1
#
_cell.length_a   1.000
_cell.length_b   1.000
_cell.length_c   1.000
_cell.angle_alpha   90.00
_cell.angle_beta   90.00
_cell.angle_gamma   90.00
#
_symmetry.space_group_name_H-M   'P 1'
#
loop_
_entity.id
_entity.type
_entity.pdbx_description
1 polymer ?
#
loop_
_entity_poly.entity_id
_entity_poly.type
_entity_poly.pdbx_seq_one_letter_code
_entity_poly.pdbx_strand_id
1 'polypeptide(L)'
;MHRRRAVPPWTLVIASVLSVQFGGGVARLLFEDLGAPGTLLLRLGFSGLILAAILRPRAGRWSSAAWGAVLALGVALSAMNLSFYLALRDVPQGVAVTVEFTGPLLLALAQTRRWVDAGWAAAAMAGVLLLGLDRDADVRLTGLGFAFLAGLFWALYILASARVGRELTGLQGLSVALLIAMVLILPLGASAMPTAFGSPRLLLGGLAVAMLSSLICYGLELVALRRMTTRVFGILMSLGPAAAALSGWLVLDQRLGARQLLALLLVTVASIGVTATASRARR
;
A
#
# COMPACT_ATOMS: atom_id res chain seq x y z
N MET A 1 -1.30 41.07 2.24
CA MET A 1 -1.18 39.80 1.49
C MET A 1 -0.27 38.83 2.25
N HIS A 2 -0.85 37.93 3.06
CA HIS A 2 -0.08 36.88 3.74
C HIS A 2 0.47 35.90 2.70
N ARG A 3 1.80 35.85 2.53
CA ARG A 3 2.49 34.68 1.97
C ARG A 3 2.15 33.51 2.88
N ARG A 4 1.10 32.74 2.56
CA ARG A 4 0.84 31.45 3.21
C ARG A 4 2.14 30.66 3.09
N ARG A 5 2.81 30.38 4.21
CA ARG A 5 4.01 29.52 4.25
C ARG A 5 3.62 28.24 3.53
N ALA A 6 4.12 28.06 2.31
CA ALA A 6 3.77 26.90 1.52
C ALA A 6 4.25 25.67 2.28
N VAL A 7 3.30 24.82 2.69
CA VAL A 7 3.60 23.56 3.39
C VAL A 7 4.66 22.81 2.57
N PRO A 8 5.81 22.45 3.17
CA PRO A 8 6.89 21.80 2.44
C PRO A 8 6.41 20.48 1.80
N PRO A 9 6.82 20.16 0.57
CA PRO A 9 6.34 18.96 -0.10
C PRO A 9 6.65 17.66 0.66
N TRP A 10 7.78 17.60 1.36
CA TRP A 10 8.19 16.43 2.15
C TRP A 10 7.27 16.15 3.33
N THR A 11 6.67 17.17 3.96
CA THR A 11 5.71 16.95 5.06
C THR A 11 4.43 16.31 4.55
N LEU A 12 4.05 16.56 3.30
CA LEU A 12 2.88 15.92 2.67
C LEU A 12 3.12 14.43 2.47
N VAL A 13 4.33 14.02 2.06
CA VAL A 13 4.66 12.60 1.90
C VAL A 13 4.73 11.90 3.25
N ILE A 14 5.37 12.51 4.26
CA ILE A 14 5.40 11.94 5.62
C ILE A 14 3.98 11.81 6.17
N ALA A 15 3.14 12.83 6.01
CA ALA A 15 1.74 12.78 6.42
C ALA A 15 0.96 11.68 5.66
N SER A 16 1.24 11.49 4.36
CA SER A 16 0.63 10.42 3.58
C SER A 16 1.03 9.04 4.10
N VAL A 17 2.33 8.82 4.29
CA VAL A 17 2.88 7.58 4.84
C VAL A 17 2.28 7.29 6.20
N LEU A 18 2.28 8.25 7.13
CA LEU A 18 1.66 8.06 8.43
C LEU A 18 0.16 7.76 8.32
N SER A 19 -0.56 8.50 7.47
CA SER A 19 -2.00 8.30 7.24
C SER A 19 -2.31 6.86 6.78
N VAL A 20 -1.58 6.35 5.78
CA VAL A 20 -1.83 5.00 5.27
C VAL A 20 -1.47 3.91 6.27
N GLN A 21 -0.38 4.09 7.02
CA GLN A 21 0.06 3.09 8.00
C GLN A 21 -0.87 3.05 9.22
N PHE A 22 -1.26 4.20 9.77
CA PHE A 22 -2.24 4.25 10.86
C PHE A 22 -3.62 3.77 10.42
N GLY A 23 -4.04 4.07 9.19
CA GLY A 23 -5.26 3.49 8.63
C GLY A 23 -5.18 1.96 8.52
N GLY A 24 -4.01 1.40 8.23
CA GLY A 24 -3.75 -0.05 8.28
C GLY A 24 -3.85 -0.63 9.69
N GLY A 25 -3.35 0.09 10.70
CA GLY A 25 -3.51 -0.28 12.11
C GLY A 25 -4.97 -0.28 12.54
N VAL A 26 -5.72 0.77 12.21
CA VAL A 26 -7.18 0.85 12.46
C VAL A 26 -7.93 -0.28 11.72
N ALA A 27 -7.53 -0.60 10.49
CA ALA A 27 -8.13 -1.72 9.76
C ALA A 27 -7.94 -3.04 10.51
N ARG A 28 -6.77 -3.27 11.11
CA ARG A 28 -6.50 -4.51 11.85
C ARG A 28 -7.41 -4.68 13.08
N LEU A 29 -7.82 -3.59 13.71
CA LEU A 29 -8.80 -3.61 14.82
C LEU A 29 -10.18 -4.10 14.38
N LEU A 30 -10.57 -3.86 13.11
CA LEU A 30 -11.84 -4.31 12.56
C LEU A 30 -11.86 -5.79 12.18
N PHE A 31 -10.69 -6.46 12.17
CA PHE A 31 -10.60 -7.85 11.75
C PHE A 31 -11.26 -8.81 12.75
N GLU A 32 -11.38 -8.43 14.02
CA GLU A 32 -12.07 -9.25 15.03
C GLU A 32 -13.56 -9.40 14.69
N ASP A 33 -14.20 -8.32 14.24
CA ASP A 33 -15.63 -8.31 13.92
C ASP A 33 -15.94 -8.68 12.46
N LEU A 34 -15.11 -8.23 11.52
CA LEU A 34 -15.39 -8.31 10.09
C LEU A 34 -14.46 -9.25 9.31
N GLY A 35 -13.39 -9.73 9.95
CA GLY A 35 -12.29 -10.40 9.27
C GLY A 35 -11.53 -9.50 8.29
N ALA A 36 -10.46 -10.06 7.72
CA ALA A 36 -9.64 -9.39 6.71
C ALA A 36 -10.44 -9.04 5.43
N PRO A 37 -11.17 -9.98 4.78
CA PRO A 37 -11.92 -9.65 3.57
C PRO A 37 -13.07 -8.66 3.78
N GLY A 38 -13.80 -8.75 4.90
CA GLY A 38 -14.91 -7.84 5.22
C GLY A 38 -14.42 -6.41 5.48
N THR A 39 -13.33 -6.25 6.22
CA THR A 39 -12.70 -4.94 6.45
C THR A 39 -12.19 -4.34 5.13
N LEU A 40 -11.54 -5.16 4.29
CA LEU A 40 -11.08 -4.72 2.97
C LEU A 40 -12.25 -4.28 2.09
N LEU A 41 -13.36 -5.02 2.11
CA LEU A 41 -14.55 -4.71 1.33
C LEU A 41 -15.14 -3.35 1.72
N LEU A 42 -15.28 -3.06 3.03
CA LEU A 42 -15.73 -1.75 3.49
C LEU A 42 -14.80 -0.64 3.02
N ARG A 43 -13.48 -0.84 3.17
CA ARG A 43 -12.49 0.16 2.75
C ARG A 43 -12.59 0.45 1.26
N LEU A 44 -12.55 -0.60 0.41
CA LEU A 44 -12.63 -0.44 -1.04
C LEU A 44 -13.97 0.14 -1.48
N GLY A 45 -15.06 -0.26 -0.83
CA GLY A 45 -16.40 0.25 -1.09
C GLY A 45 -16.51 1.73 -0.78
N PHE A 46 -16.16 2.17 0.42
CA PHE A 46 -16.16 3.59 0.76
C PHE A 46 -15.20 4.39 -0.12
N SER A 47 -13.96 3.93 -0.31
CA SER A 47 -12.99 4.64 -1.16
C SER A 47 -13.46 4.78 -2.60
N GLY A 48 -13.97 3.68 -3.19
CA GLY A 48 -14.46 3.64 -4.56
C GLY A 48 -15.71 4.49 -4.76
N LEU A 49 -16.71 4.35 -3.89
CA LEU A 49 -17.96 5.09 -3.96
C LEU A 49 -17.75 6.60 -3.75
N ILE A 50 -16.95 6.99 -2.77
CA ILE A 50 -16.67 8.41 -2.48
C ILE A 50 -15.90 9.03 -3.65
N LEU A 51 -14.84 8.38 -4.15
CA LEU A 51 -14.11 8.90 -5.30
C LEU A 51 -14.98 8.94 -6.56
N ALA A 52 -15.84 7.94 -6.80
CA ALA A 52 -16.77 7.94 -7.91
C ALA A 52 -17.81 9.08 -7.80
N ALA A 53 -18.30 9.37 -6.60
CA ALA A 53 -19.22 10.47 -6.35
C ALA A 53 -18.58 11.85 -6.59
N ILE A 54 -17.31 12.02 -6.17
CA ILE A 54 -16.55 13.26 -6.34
C ILE A 54 -16.13 13.46 -7.80
N LEU A 55 -15.56 12.43 -8.43
CA LEU A 55 -14.93 12.54 -9.76
C LEU A 55 -15.92 12.31 -10.91
N ARG A 56 -17.07 11.66 -10.63
CA ARG A 56 -18.13 11.31 -11.58
C ARG A 56 -17.55 10.75 -12.89
N PRO A 57 -16.83 9.61 -12.83
CA PRO A 57 -16.10 9.08 -13.97
C PRO A 57 -17.05 8.81 -15.14
N ARG A 58 -16.75 9.36 -16.32
CA ARG A 58 -17.54 9.14 -17.54
C ARG A 58 -17.08 7.87 -18.26
N ALA A 59 -17.13 6.73 -17.56
CA ALA A 59 -16.56 5.46 -18.01
C ALA A 59 -17.17 4.94 -19.32
N GLY A 60 -18.38 5.36 -19.67
CA GLY A 60 -19.02 5.06 -20.96
C GLY A 60 -18.35 5.70 -22.19
N ARG A 61 -17.38 6.61 -22.02
CA ARG A 61 -16.62 7.23 -23.11
C ARG A 61 -15.21 6.64 -23.29
N TRP A 62 -14.84 5.64 -22.49
CA TRP A 62 -13.49 5.09 -22.49
C TRP A 62 -13.29 4.09 -23.61
N SER A 63 -12.08 4.08 -24.18
CA SER A 63 -11.67 3.07 -25.15
C SER A 63 -11.59 1.68 -24.50
N SER A 64 -11.60 0.63 -25.31
CA SER A 64 -11.35 -0.74 -24.85
C SER A 64 -9.97 -0.88 -24.19
N ALA A 65 -8.96 -0.16 -24.68
CA ALA A 65 -7.63 -0.10 -24.10
C ALA A 65 -7.63 0.50 -22.68
N ALA A 66 -8.35 1.61 -22.48
CA ALA A 66 -8.53 2.23 -21.18
C ALA A 66 -9.24 1.29 -20.19
N TRP A 67 -10.32 0.61 -20.64
CA TRP A 67 -10.99 -0.40 -19.82
C TRP A 67 -10.09 -1.58 -19.46
N GLY A 68 -9.31 -2.10 -20.40
CA GLY A 68 -8.33 -3.16 -20.13
C GLY A 68 -7.28 -2.74 -19.09
N ALA A 69 -6.81 -1.49 -19.14
CA ALA A 69 -5.87 -0.95 -18.15
C ALA A 69 -6.51 -0.81 -16.76
N VAL A 70 -7.75 -0.32 -16.69
CA VAL A 70 -8.49 -0.13 -15.42
C VAL A 70 -8.88 -1.47 -14.79
N LEU A 71 -9.27 -2.47 -15.60
CA LEU A 71 -9.52 -3.83 -15.13
C LEU A 71 -8.26 -4.47 -14.55
N ALA A 72 -7.13 -4.38 -15.26
CA ALA A 72 -5.84 -4.87 -14.76
C ALA A 72 -5.46 -4.18 -13.44
N LEU A 73 -5.70 -2.87 -13.33
CA LEU A 73 -5.47 -2.12 -12.10
C LEU A 73 -6.38 -2.59 -10.95
N GLY A 74 -7.67 -2.84 -11.21
CA GLY A 74 -8.62 -3.34 -10.22
C GLY A 74 -8.30 -4.76 -9.72
N VAL A 75 -7.87 -5.65 -10.63
CA VAL A 75 -7.40 -7.00 -10.29
C VAL A 75 -6.13 -6.93 -9.44
N ALA A 76 -5.15 -6.13 -9.85
CA ALA A 76 -3.92 -5.95 -9.08
C ALA A 76 -4.21 -5.35 -7.69
N LEU A 77 -5.08 -4.33 -7.61
CA LEU A 77 -5.49 -3.71 -6.34
C LEU A 77 -6.18 -4.71 -5.40
N SER A 78 -7.16 -5.47 -5.89
CA SER A 78 -7.87 -6.44 -5.07
C SER A 78 -6.92 -7.54 -4.57
N ALA A 79 -6.13 -8.14 -5.45
CA ALA A 79 -5.20 -9.21 -5.11
C ALA A 79 -4.08 -8.75 -4.16
N MET A 80 -3.49 -7.57 -4.41
CA MET A 80 -2.49 -6.94 -3.53
C MET A 80 -3.04 -6.76 -2.13
N ASN A 81 -4.18 -6.06 -2.01
CA ASN A 81 -4.70 -5.69 -0.70
C ASN A 81 -5.28 -6.89 0.06
N LEU A 82 -5.91 -7.85 -0.63
CA LEU A 82 -6.38 -9.07 0.01
C LEU A 82 -5.21 -9.86 0.58
N SER A 83 -4.15 -10.06 -0.21
CA SER A 83 -2.94 -10.74 0.26
C SER A 83 -2.33 -10.01 1.45
N PHE A 84 -2.23 -8.68 1.40
CA PHE A 84 -1.71 -7.90 2.51
C PHE A 84 -2.56 -8.02 3.78
N TYR A 85 -3.90 -7.97 3.66
CA TYR A 85 -4.79 -8.11 4.81
C TYR A 85 -4.76 -9.52 5.41
N LEU A 86 -4.63 -10.55 4.57
CA LEU A 86 -4.42 -11.93 5.02
C LEU A 86 -3.07 -12.08 5.73
N ALA A 87 -2.02 -11.39 5.27
CA ALA A 87 -0.74 -11.36 5.97
C ALA A 87 -0.88 -10.72 7.35
N LEU A 88 -1.54 -9.57 7.46
CA LEU A 88 -1.75 -8.86 8.74
C LEU A 88 -2.49 -9.69 9.79
N ARG A 89 -3.25 -10.71 9.39
CA ARG A 89 -3.86 -11.65 10.34
C ARG A 89 -2.80 -12.41 11.13
N ASP A 90 -1.72 -12.78 10.47
CA ASP A 90 -0.77 -13.81 10.90
C ASP A 90 0.65 -13.27 11.17
N VAL A 91 0.93 -12.00 10.85
CA VAL A 91 2.22 -11.33 11.11
C VAL A 91 2.03 -9.87 11.57
N PRO A 92 2.97 -9.31 12.37
CA PRO A 92 2.96 -7.90 12.76
C PRO A 92 2.96 -6.95 11.55
N GLN A 93 2.33 -5.78 11.68
CA GLN A 93 2.17 -4.82 10.59
C GLN A 93 3.52 -4.35 10.03
N GLY A 94 4.50 -4.10 10.91
CA GLY A 94 5.87 -3.74 10.52
C GLY A 94 6.53 -4.77 9.63
N VAL A 95 6.38 -6.06 9.99
CA VAL A 95 6.93 -7.20 9.26
C VAL A 95 6.24 -7.35 7.90
N ALA A 96 4.91 -7.31 7.86
CA ALA A 96 4.13 -7.43 6.62
C ALA A 96 4.55 -6.38 5.58
N VAL A 97 4.62 -5.11 5.99
CA VAL A 97 4.99 -4.00 5.10
C VAL A 97 6.44 -4.12 4.65
N THR A 98 7.35 -4.53 5.55
CA THR A 98 8.75 -4.77 5.19
C THR A 98 8.88 -5.80 4.06
N VAL A 99 8.16 -6.91 4.18
CA VAL A 99 8.17 -7.97 3.13
C VAL A 99 7.47 -7.49 1.86
N GLU A 100 6.33 -6.81 1.97
CA GLU A 100 5.58 -6.27 0.82
C GLU A 100 6.43 -5.29 -0.01
N PHE A 101 7.26 -4.47 0.64
CA PHE A 101 8.18 -3.53 -0.01
C PHE A 101 9.25 -4.20 -0.89
N THR A 102 9.48 -5.51 -0.75
CA THR A 102 10.37 -6.23 -1.67
C THR A 102 9.83 -6.28 -3.10
N GLY A 103 8.51 -6.22 -3.30
CA GLY A 103 7.89 -6.25 -4.62
C GLY A 103 8.36 -5.12 -5.55
N PRO A 104 8.16 -3.84 -5.18
CA PRO A 104 8.69 -2.70 -5.93
C PRO A 104 10.22 -2.73 -6.10
N LEU A 105 10.95 -3.24 -5.09
CA LEU A 105 12.40 -3.40 -5.17
C LEU A 105 12.77 -4.37 -6.30
N LEU A 106 12.18 -5.58 -6.31
CA LEU A 106 12.39 -6.59 -7.36
C LEU A 106 11.99 -6.06 -8.75
N LEU A 107 10.90 -5.31 -8.84
CA LEU A 107 10.48 -4.67 -10.07
C LEU A 107 11.50 -3.63 -10.56
N ALA A 108 12.03 -2.79 -9.66
CA ALA A 108 13.06 -1.81 -10.00
C ALA A 108 14.33 -2.51 -10.50
N LEU A 109 14.71 -3.62 -9.84
CA LEU A 109 15.87 -4.42 -10.21
C LEU A 109 15.75 -5.04 -11.59
N ALA A 110 14.59 -5.62 -11.89
CA ALA A 110 14.30 -6.19 -13.21
C ALA A 110 14.39 -5.14 -14.34
N GLN A 111 14.23 -3.85 -14.02
CA GLN A 111 14.36 -2.75 -14.98
C GLN A 111 15.80 -2.19 -15.07
N THR A 112 16.71 -2.61 -14.19
CA THR A 112 18.12 -2.16 -14.16
C THR A 112 19.07 -3.28 -14.59
N ARG A 113 20.22 -2.92 -15.17
CA ARG A 113 21.29 -3.89 -15.52
C ARG A 113 22.55 -3.75 -14.69
N ARG A 114 22.44 -3.19 -13.48
CA ARG A 114 23.61 -2.82 -12.66
C ARG A 114 23.78 -3.77 -11.49
N TRP A 115 24.99 -4.30 -11.34
CA TRP A 115 25.38 -5.16 -10.22
C TRP A 115 25.22 -4.50 -8.84
N VAL A 116 25.36 -3.18 -8.75
CA VAL A 116 25.13 -2.42 -7.51
C VAL A 116 23.68 -2.53 -7.04
N ASP A 117 22.72 -2.51 -7.97
CA ASP A 117 21.32 -2.63 -7.63
C ASP A 117 21.04 -4.09 -7.16
N ALA A 118 21.69 -5.09 -7.78
CA ALA A 118 21.64 -6.48 -7.30
C ALA A 118 22.18 -6.67 -5.87
N GLY A 119 23.18 -5.89 -5.46
CA GLY A 119 23.66 -5.88 -4.07
C GLY A 119 22.60 -5.41 -3.06
N TRP A 120 21.84 -4.36 -3.40
CA TRP A 120 20.71 -3.91 -2.59
C TRP A 120 19.57 -4.93 -2.56
N ALA A 121 19.32 -5.61 -3.67
CA ALA A 121 18.39 -6.75 -3.74
C ALA A 121 18.74 -7.83 -2.73
N ALA A 122 20.00 -8.25 -2.73
CA ALA A 122 20.50 -9.29 -1.85
C ALA A 122 20.38 -8.87 -0.39
N ALA A 123 20.67 -7.61 -0.05
CA ALA A 123 20.49 -7.08 1.30
C ALA A 123 19.03 -7.11 1.76
N ALA A 124 18.09 -6.70 0.90
CA ALA A 124 16.66 -6.75 1.23
C ALA A 124 16.16 -8.20 1.36
N MET A 125 16.57 -9.09 0.47
CA MET A 125 16.25 -10.51 0.54
C MET A 125 16.83 -11.16 1.79
N ALA A 126 18.06 -10.81 2.19
CA ALA A 126 18.63 -11.25 3.45
C ALA A 126 17.79 -10.78 4.65
N GLY A 127 17.32 -9.53 4.64
CA GLY A 127 16.37 -9.02 5.63
C GLY A 127 15.09 -9.86 5.71
N VAL A 128 14.48 -10.20 4.57
CA VAL A 128 13.28 -11.05 4.53
C VAL A 128 13.56 -12.49 4.98
N LEU A 129 14.70 -13.07 4.60
CA LEU A 129 15.09 -14.40 5.05
C LEU A 129 15.31 -14.44 6.57
N LEU A 130 15.89 -13.38 7.15
CA LEU A 130 16.03 -13.26 8.61
C LEU A 130 14.67 -13.28 9.32
N LEU A 131 13.62 -12.70 8.72
CA LEU A 131 12.25 -12.77 9.26
C LEU A 131 11.68 -14.18 9.21
N GLY A 132 11.96 -14.95 8.15
CA GLY A 132 11.50 -16.33 8.01
C GLY A 132 12.22 -17.33 8.94
N LEU A 133 13.37 -16.95 9.48
CA LEU A 133 14.13 -17.74 10.46
C LEU A 133 13.67 -17.48 11.90
N ASP A 134 12.83 -16.48 12.11
CA ASP A 134 12.28 -16.19 13.43
C ASP A 134 11.24 -17.26 13.79
N ARG A 135 11.54 -18.07 14.80
CA ARG A 135 10.70 -19.19 15.26
C ARG A 135 9.66 -18.77 16.30
N ASP A 136 9.61 -17.50 16.66
CA ASP A 136 8.61 -16.99 17.58
C ASP A 136 7.20 -17.12 16.97
N ALA A 137 6.24 -17.50 17.80
CA ALA A 137 4.89 -17.90 17.41
C ALA A 137 4.09 -16.84 16.64
N ASP A 138 4.54 -15.58 16.65
CA ASP A 138 3.87 -14.44 16.02
C ASP A 138 4.20 -14.26 14.52
N VAL A 139 5.18 -15.00 13.96
CA VAL A 139 5.52 -14.91 12.53
C VAL A 139 5.24 -16.23 11.84
N ARG A 140 4.02 -16.38 11.32
CA ARG A 140 3.66 -17.57 10.53
C ARG A 140 4.19 -17.44 9.11
N LEU A 141 4.82 -18.51 8.60
CA LEU A 141 5.33 -18.57 7.22
C LEU A 141 4.23 -18.30 6.18
N THR A 142 2.98 -18.69 6.48
CA THR A 142 1.80 -18.37 5.67
C THR A 142 1.58 -16.85 5.54
N GLY A 143 1.72 -16.09 6.63
CA GLY A 143 1.57 -14.64 6.62
C GLY A 143 2.71 -13.95 5.85
N LEU A 144 3.95 -14.43 5.99
CA LEU A 144 5.08 -13.97 5.18
C LEU A 144 4.86 -14.25 3.68
N GLY A 145 4.33 -15.43 3.34
CA GLY A 145 3.97 -15.79 1.97
C GLY A 145 2.92 -14.86 1.37
N PHE A 146 1.88 -14.52 2.14
CA PHE A 146 0.88 -13.53 1.74
C PHE A 146 1.46 -12.11 1.60
N ALA A 147 2.36 -11.70 2.48
CA ALA A 147 3.01 -10.38 2.37
C ALA A 147 3.92 -10.30 1.13
N PHE A 148 4.64 -11.37 0.81
CA PHE A 148 5.45 -11.45 -0.40
C PHE A 148 4.57 -11.43 -1.66
N LEU A 149 3.47 -12.19 -1.64
CA LEU A 149 2.48 -12.20 -2.72
C LEU A 149 1.87 -10.80 -2.92
N ALA A 150 1.57 -10.08 -1.84
CA ALA A 150 1.14 -8.69 -1.90
C ALA A 150 2.19 -7.82 -2.61
N GLY A 151 3.49 -7.99 -2.29
CA GLY A 151 4.58 -7.32 -2.99
C GLY A 151 4.61 -7.60 -4.50
N LEU A 152 4.40 -8.86 -4.91
CA LEU A 152 4.33 -9.20 -6.34
C LEU A 152 3.16 -8.50 -7.05
N PHE A 153 1.97 -8.50 -6.43
CA PHE A 153 0.83 -7.76 -6.96
C PHE A 153 1.02 -6.24 -6.89
N TRP A 154 1.82 -5.74 -5.95
CA TRP A 154 2.19 -4.34 -5.90
C TRP A 154 3.06 -3.95 -7.10
N ALA A 155 4.00 -4.79 -7.51
CA ALA A 155 4.73 -4.60 -8.76
C ALA A 155 3.80 -4.55 -9.98
N LEU A 156 2.82 -5.47 -10.06
CA LEU A 156 1.80 -5.45 -11.12
C LEU A 156 0.92 -4.19 -11.06
N TYR A 157 0.55 -3.75 -9.86
CA TYR A 157 -0.17 -2.49 -9.64
C TYR A 157 0.62 -1.30 -10.18
N ILE A 158 1.94 -1.22 -9.95
CA ILE A 158 2.78 -0.13 -10.47
C ILE A 158 2.69 -0.08 -12.00
N LEU A 159 2.82 -1.23 -12.67
CA LEU A 159 2.76 -1.32 -14.14
C LEU A 159 1.35 -1.01 -14.66
N ALA A 160 0.31 -1.53 -14.02
CA ALA A 160 -1.08 -1.28 -14.39
C ALA A 160 -1.47 0.20 -14.18
N SER A 161 -1.02 0.80 -13.07
CA SER A 161 -1.24 2.21 -12.76
C SER A 161 -0.55 3.12 -13.77
N ALA A 162 0.69 2.80 -14.16
CA ALA A 162 1.38 3.51 -15.23
C ALA A 162 0.65 3.38 -16.58
N ARG A 163 0.06 2.21 -16.87
CA ARG A 163 -0.78 2.03 -18.06
C ARG A 163 -2.05 2.88 -18.01
N VAL A 164 -2.77 2.89 -16.89
CA VAL A 164 -3.96 3.73 -16.69
C VAL A 164 -3.62 5.21 -16.86
N GLY A 165 -2.48 5.68 -16.33
CA GLY A 165 -2.04 7.07 -16.47
C GLY A 165 -1.67 7.50 -17.90
N ARG A 166 -1.44 6.54 -18.82
CA ARG A 166 -1.26 6.84 -20.26
C ARG A 166 -2.58 6.94 -21.01
N GLU A 167 -3.58 6.17 -20.58
CA GLU A 167 -4.89 6.10 -21.24
C GLU A 167 -5.89 7.13 -20.70
N LEU A 168 -5.78 7.51 -19.43
CA LEU A 168 -6.74 8.34 -18.72
C LEU A 168 -6.06 9.48 -17.96
N THR A 169 -6.77 10.60 -17.86
CA THR A 169 -6.31 11.76 -17.11
C THR A 169 -6.90 11.79 -15.70
N GLY A 170 -6.08 12.20 -14.73
CA GLY A 170 -6.50 12.35 -13.34
C GLY A 170 -6.79 11.01 -12.65
N LEU A 171 -7.69 11.06 -11.66
CA LEU A 171 -7.99 9.93 -10.76
C LEU A 171 -9.18 9.07 -11.19
N GLN A 172 -9.78 9.33 -12.36
CA GLN A 172 -11.01 8.64 -12.76
C GLN A 172 -10.77 7.13 -12.94
N GLY A 173 -9.65 6.73 -13.55
CA GLY A 173 -9.27 5.33 -13.69
C GLY A 173 -9.09 4.63 -12.34
N LEU A 174 -8.48 5.31 -11.35
CA LEU A 174 -8.34 4.79 -9.99
C LEU A 174 -9.69 4.59 -9.30
N SER A 175 -10.61 5.55 -9.43
CA SER A 175 -11.95 5.44 -8.82
C SER A 175 -12.72 4.20 -9.33
N VAL A 176 -12.68 3.94 -10.63
CA VAL A 176 -13.33 2.76 -11.23
C VAL A 176 -12.58 1.48 -10.89
N ALA A 177 -11.24 1.51 -10.85
CA ALA A 177 -10.44 0.36 -10.42
C ALA A 177 -10.74 -0.06 -8.96
N LEU A 178 -10.97 0.90 -8.06
CA LEU A 178 -11.39 0.63 -6.69
C LEU A 178 -12.79 -0.01 -6.62
N LEU A 179 -13.73 0.43 -7.46
CA LEU A 179 -15.05 -0.22 -7.56
C LEU A 179 -14.95 -1.64 -8.12
N ILE A 180 -14.10 -1.87 -9.13
CA ILE A 180 -13.83 -3.22 -9.64
C ILE A 180 -13.22 -4.08 -8.53
N ALA A 181 -12.22 -3.56 -7.81
CA ALA A 181 -11.62 -4.27 -6.69
C ALA A 181 -12.65 -4.59 -5.59
N MET A 182 -13.55 -3.66 -5.27
CA MET A 182 -14.68 -3.89 -4.35
C MET A 182 -15.54 -5.06 -4.84
N VAL A 183 -15.94 -5.07 -6.11
CA VAL A 183 -16.76 -6.15 -6.70
C VAL A 183 -16.03 -7.50 -6.64
N LEU A 184 -14.72 -7.53 -6.90
CA LEU A 184 -13.92 -8.76 -6.83
C LEU A 184 -13.78 -9.30 -5.39
N ILE A 185 -13.75 -8.42 -4.39
CA ILE A 185 -13.66 -8.80 -2.97
C ILE A 185 -15.04 -9.10 -2.37
N LEU A 186 -16.12 -8.60 -2.98
CA LEU A 186 -17.50 -8.81 -2.53
C LEU A 186 -17.81 -10.26 -2.14
N PRO A 187 -17.55 -11.31 -2.96
CA PRO A 187 -17.89 -12.68 -2.58
C PRO A 187 -17.15 -13.17 -1.33
N LEU A 188 -15.95 -12.64 -1.05
CA LEU A 188 -15.14 -13.02 0.10
C LEU A 188 -15.51 -12.22 1.37
N GLY A 189 -15.99 -10.99 1.21
CA GLY A 189 -16.34 -10.09 2.31
C GLY A 189 -17.84 -10.00 2.61
N ALA A 190 -18.71 -10.53 1.75
CA ALA A 190 -20.17 -10.35 1.83
C ALA A 190 -20.76 -10.90 3.14
N SER A 191 -20.21 -12.01 3.66
CA SER A 191 -20.68 -12.62 4.91
C SER A 191 -20.51 -11.71 6.13
N ALA A 192 -19.56 -10.77 6.09
CA ALA A 192 -19.33 -9.79 7.15
C ALA A 192 -20.25 -8.55 7.05
N MET A 193 -20.93 -8.36 5.92
CA MET A 193 -21.73 -7.15 5.67
C MET A 193 -22.95 -7.01 6.57
N PRO A 194 -23.71 -8.08 6.92
CA PRO A 194 -24.78 -7.97 7.92
C PRO A 194 -24.27 -7.43 9.27
N THR A 195 -23.11 -7.91 9.74
CA THR A 195 -22.46 -7.42 10.97
C THR A 195 -22.03 -5.96 10.83
N ALA A 196 -21.42 -5.60 9.70
CA ALA A 196 -21.00 -4.23 9.43
C ALA A 196 -22.18 -3.25 9.45
N PHE A 197 -23.26 -3.56 8.72
CA PHE A 197 -24.44 -2.70 8.65
C PHE A 197 -25.25 -2.67 9.95
N GLY A 198 -25.14 -3.70 10.78
CA GLY A 198 -25.75 -3.74 12.12
C GLY A 198 -25.05 -2.87 13.16
N SER A 199 -23.85 -2.34 12.87
CA SER A 199 -23.06 -1.56 13.83
C SER A 199 -22.54 -0.26 13.21
N PRO A 200 -23.09 0.91 13.61
CA PRO A 200 -22.58 2.21 13.18
C PRO A 200 -21.08 2.40 13.47
N ARG A 201 -20.58 1.79 14.55
CA ARG A 201 -19.15 1.83 14.91
C ARG A 201 -18.28 1.16 13.85
N LEU A 202 -18.71 0.01 13.31
CA LEU A 202 -17.96 -0.71 12.27
C LEU A 202 -17.99 0.04 10.94
N LEU A 203 -19.12 0.65 10.59
CA LEU A 203 -19.22 1.52 9.41
C LEU A 203 -18.31 2.75 9.51
N LEU A 204 -18.32 3.43 10.66
CA LEU A 204 -17.43 4.56 10.94
C LEU A 204 -15.96 4.13 10.92
N GLY A 205 -15.64 2.95 11.47
CA GLY A 205 -14.31 2.36 11.37
C GLY A 205 -13.89 2.12 9.93
N GLY A 206 -14.72 1.45 9.12
CA GLY A 206 -14.46 1.22 7.70
C GLY A 206 -14.30 2.53 6.90
N LEU A 207 -15.09 3.55 7.22
CA LEU A 207 -14.97 4.88 6.63
C LEU A 207 -13.67 5.56 7.04
N ALA A 208 -13.27 5.48 8.32
CA ALA A 208 -12.02 6.01 8.81
C ALA A 208 -10.82 5.36 8.09
N VAL A 209 -10.84 4.03 7.93
CA VAL A 209 -9.82 3.30 7.17
C VAL A 209 -9.79 3.76 5.70
N ALA A 210 -10.95 3.94 5.06
CA ALA A 210 -11.02 4.44 3.68
C ALA A 210 -10.46 5.88 3.55
N MET A 211 -10.75 6.75 4.52
CA MET A 211 -10.20 8.10 4.57
C MET A 211 -8.68 8.08 4.72
N LEU A 212 -8.19 7.41 5.76
CA LEU A 212 -6.79 7.39 6.15
C LEU A 212 -5.91 6.67 5.13
N SER A 213 -6.32 5.48 4.67
CA SER A 213 -5.51 4.65 3.78
C SER A 213 -5.71 4.89 2.29
N SER A 214 -6.73 5.64 1.88
CA SER A 214 -6.97 5.89 0.45
C SER A 214 -7.12 7.38 0.16
N LEU A 215 -8.20 8.01 0.62
CA LEU A 215 -8.58 9.34 0.13
C LEU A 215 -7.59 10.45 0.54
N ILE A 216 -7.21 10.49 1.82
CA ILE A 216 -6.23 11.45 2.33
C ILE A 216 -4.85 11.15 1.74
N CYS A 217 -4.45 9.88 1.76
CA CYS A 217 -3.19 9.39 1.20
C CYS A 217 -3.01 9.83 -0.27
N TYR A 218 -3.95 9.47 -1.15
CA TYR A 218 -3.88 9.83 -2.57
C TYR A 218 -3.89 11.35 -2.79
N GLY A 219 -4.68 12.10 -2.02
CA GLY A 219 -4.69 13.56 -2.10
C GLY A 219 -3.32 14.17 -1.76
N LEU A 220 -2.71 13.72 -0.67
CA LEU A 220 -1.40 14.19 -0.22
C LEU A 220 -0.29 13.82 -1.20
N GLU A 221 -0.28 12.58 -1.69
CA GLU A 221 0.71 12.10 -2.67
C GLU A 221 0.66 12.88 -3.97
N LEU A 222 -0.53 13.16 -4.49
CA LEU A 222 -0.68 13.94 -5.73
C LEU A 222 -0.17 15.37 -5.58
N VAL A 223 -0.45 16.02 -4.45
CA VAL A 223 0.06 17.37 -4.18
C VAL A 223 1.58 17.34 -4.01
N ALA A 224 2.11 16.31 -3.34
CA ALA A 224 3.55 16.13 -3.17
C ALA A 224 4.26 15.94 -4.52
N LEU A 225 3.79 15.03 -5.37
CA LEU A 225 4.38 14.73 -6.68
C LEU A 225 4.36 15.92 -7.64
N ARG A 226 3.42 16.87 -7.48
CA ARG A 226 3.41 18.13 -8.25
C ARG A 226 4.48 19.12 -7.80
N ARG A 227 5.12 18.90 -6.65
CA ARG A 227 6.05 19.85 -6.02
C ARG A 227 7.43 19.25 -5.72
N MET A 228 7.66 17.98 -6.03
CA MET A 228 8.95 17.32 -5.83
C MET A 228 9.25 16.32 -6.94
N THR A 229 10.51 15.93 -7.06
CA THR A 229 10.92 14.88 -7.99
C THR A 229 10.49 13.50 -7.48
N THR A 230 10.25 12.57 -8.40
CA THR A 230 9.97 11.16 -8.09
C THR A 230 11.07 10.49 -7.27
N ARG A 231 12.32 10.98 -7.38
CA ARG A 231 13.46 10.55 -6.54
C ARG A 231 13.20 10.85 -5.06
N VAL A 232 12.92 12.11 -4.73
CA VAL A 232 12.71 12.53 -3.34
C VAL A 232 11.46 11.86 -2.78
N PHE A 233 10.41 11.75 -3.61
CA PHE A 233 9.20 11.02 -3.25
C PHE A 233 9.50 9.56 -2.90
N GLY A 234 10.24 8.83 -3.74
CA GLY A 234 10.61 7.43 -3.50
C GLY A 234 11.42 7.22 -2.22
N ILE A 235 12.39 8.11 -1.94
CA ILE A 235 13.19 8.06 -0.69
C ILE A 235 12.30 8.30 0.53
N LEU A 236 11.32 9.21 0.46
CA LEU A 236 10.41 9.43 1.58
C LEU A 236 9.41 8.28 1.75
N MET A 237 8.96 7.66 0.65
CA MET A 237 8.09 6.49 0.69
C MET A 237 8.78 5.25 1.29
N SER A 238 10.12 5.16 1.23
CA SER A 238 10.86 4.08 1.90
C SER A 238 10.79 4.16 3.43
N LEU A 239 10.22 5.23 4.01
CA LEU A 239 9.88 5.30 5.44
C LEU A 239 8.64 4.46 5.80
N GLY A 240 7.93 3.91 4.81
CA GLY A 240 6.73 3.09 4.97
C GLY A 240 6.86 1.98 6.02
N PRO A 241 7.90 1.10 5.96
CA PRO A 241 8.11 0.06 6.96
C PRO A 241 8.29 0.59 8.39
N ALA A 242 9.05 1.69 8.57
CA ALA A 242 9.24 2.30 9.88
C ALA A 242 7.93 2.88 10.44
N ALA A 243 7.14 3.55 9.59
CA ALA A 243 5.82 4.03 9.98
C ALA A 243 4.83 2.89 10.24
N ALA A 244 4.96 1.75 9.54
CA ALA A 244 4.21 0.52 9.78
C ALA A 244 4.48 -0.04 11.18
N ALA A 245 5.76 -0.14 11.54
CA ALA A 245 6.20 -0.60 12.85
C ALA A 245 5.70 0.33 13.97
N LEU A 246 5.79 1.66 13.75
CA LEU A 246 5.27 2.65 14.69
C LEU A 246 3.76 2.54 14.87
N SER A 247 3.00 2.39 13.78
CA SER A 247 1.56 2.15 13.83
C SER A 247 1.22 0.85 14.55
N GLY A 248 1.91 -0.24 14.23
CA GLY A 248 1.72 -1.53 14.90
C GLY A 248 1.97 -1.43 16.41
N TRP A 249 3.01 -0.71 16.83
CA TRP A 249 3.30 -0.51 18.24
C TRP A 249 2.26 0.37 18.94
N LEU A 250 1.91 1.53 18.37
CA LEU A 250 1.00 2.48 19.03
C LEU A 250 -0.48 2.08 18.99
N VAL A 251 -0.92 1.40 17.92
CA VAL A 251 -2.33 1.07 17.69
C VAL A 251 -2.65 -0.36 18.10
N LEU A 252 -1.70 -1.29 17.95
CA LEU A 252 -1.92 -2.72 18.15
C LEU A 252 -1.08 -3.31 19.30
N ASP A 253 -0.33 -2.48 20.03
CA ASP A 253 0.64 -2.88 21.08
C ASP A 253 1.67 -3.94 20.59
N GLN A 254 1.99 -3.93 19.29
CA GLN A 254 2.94 -4.88 18.70
C GLN A 254 4.37 -4.47 19.04
N ARG A 255 5.11 -5.35 19.70
CA ARG A 255 6.54 -5.18 19.96
C ARG A 255 7.35 -5.97 18.94
N LEU A 256 8.22 -5.28 18.22
CA LEU A 256 9.11 -5.94 17.27
C LEU A 256 10.39 -6.43 17.97
N GLY A 257 10.74 -7.69 17.74
CA GLY A 257 12.00 -8.26 18.22
C GLY A 257 13.22 -7.66 17.50
N ALA A 258 14.42 -7.88 18.07
CA ALA A 258 15.67 -7.35 17.49
C ALA A 258 15.90 -7.80 16.03
N ARG A 259 15.52 -9.04 15.71
CA ARG A 259 15.61 -9.58 14.33
C ARG A 259 14.68 -8.86 13.36
N GLN A 260 13.45 -8.58 13.79
CA GLN A 260 12.46 -7.88 12.99
C GLN A 260 12.88 -6.42 12.73
N LEU A 261 13.45 -5.76 13.73
CA LEU A 261 14.03 -4.41 13.58
C LEU A 261 15.23 -4.41 12.63
N LEU A 262 16.12 -5.41 12.73
CA LEU A 262 17.26 -5.53 11.81
C LEU A 262 16.80 -5.76 10.36
N ALA A 263 15.80 -6.62 10.15
CA ALA A 263 15.22 -6.84 8.83
C ALA A 263 14.60 -5.56 8.24
N LEU A 264 13.83 -4.83 9.04
CA LEU A 264 13.26 -3.54 8.67
C LEU A 264 14.36 -2.55 8.27
N LEU A 265 15.43 -2.47 9.06
CA LEU A 265 16.58 -1.61 8.76
C LEU A 265 17.24 -2.00 7.44
N LEU A 266 17.52 -3.28 7.21
CA LEU A 266 18.15 -3.78 5.99
C LEU A 266 17.31 -3.45 4.74
N VAL A 267 16.00 -3.72 4.77
CA VAL A 267 15.11 -3.43 3.65
C VAL A 267 14.97 -1.92 3.42
N THR A 268 14.87 -1.13 4.49
CA THR A 268 14.79 0.34 4.38
C THR A 268 16.06 0.91 3.74
N VAL A 269 17.24 0.48 4.21
CA VAL A 269 18.54 0.90 3.66
C VAL A 269 18.67 0.47 2.20
N ALA A 270 18.27 -0.76 1.86
CA ALA A 270 18.28 -1.23 0.48
C ALA A 270 17.38 -0.39 -0.44
N SER A 271 16.16 -0.04 0.02
CA SER A 271 15.22 0.79 -0.75
C SER A 271 15.77 2.21 -1.01
N ILE A 272 16.39 2.81 0.01
CA ILE A 272 17.09 4.11 -0.12
C ILE A 272 18.24 3.98 -1.12
N GLY A 273 19.03 2.91 -0.99
CA GLY A 273 20.16 2.60 -1.86
C GLY A 273 19.77 2.54 -3.33
N VAL A 274 18.76 1.71 -3.69
CA VAL A 274 18.24 1.58 -5.06
C VAL A 274 17.72 2.92 -5.59
N THR A 275 16.99 3.68 -4.78
CA THR A 275 16.43 4.97 -5.23
C THR A 275 17.53 6.00 -5.49
N ALA A 276 18.58 5.99 -4.66
CA ALA A 276 19.75 6.87 -4.82
C ALA A 276 20.63 6.47 -6.03
N THR A 277 20.80 5.18 -6.31
CA THR A 277 21.66 4.68 -7.40
C THR A 277 21.00 4.73 -8.77
N ALA A 278 19.70 4.41 -8.89
CA ALA A 278 18.94 4.41 -10.15
C ALA A 278 18.97 5.76 -10.88
N SER A 279 19.24 6.81 -10.13
CA SER A 279 19.17 8.19 -10.57
C SER A 279 20.53 8.83 -10.87
N ARG A 280 21.65 8.15 -10.57
CA ARG A 280 22.97 8.46 -11.15
C ARG A 280 23.09 8.01 -12.61
N ALA A 281 22.28 7.05 -13.04
CA ALA A 281 22.31 6.50 -14.40
C ALA A 281 21.51 7.31 -15.43
N ARG A 282 20.73 8.32 -14.99
CA ARG A 282 20.00 9.26 -15.87
C ARG A 282 20.71 10.61 -16.04
N ARG A 283 21.91 10.75 -15.48
CA ARG A 283 22.84 11.86 -15.75
C ARG A 283 23.97 11.31 -16.60
#